data_AF-M8CAM3-F1
#
_entry.id   AF-M8CAM3-F1
#
_cell.length_a   1.000
_cell.length_b   1.000
_cell.length_c   1.000
_cell.angle_alpha   90.00
_cell.angle_beta   90.00
_cell.angle_gamma   90.00
#
_symmetry.space_group_name_H-M   'P 1'
#
loop_
_entity.id
_entity.type
_entity.pdbx_description
1 polymer ?
#
loop_
_entity_poly.entity_id
_entity_poly.type
_entity_poly.pdbx_seq_one_letter_code
_entity_poly.pdbx_strand_id
1 'polypeptide(L)'
;MEPKLSDFGLAKTLQMEETKVFTDVGGTIGYMDPEYITHSKLTCASDIYSFGVVVLQLLSGRKVIELDIVPRDSLTKKTFLRHN
;
A
#
# COMPACT_ATOMS: atom_id res chain seq x y z
N MET A 1 4.31 -15.61 20.41
CA MET A 1 3.93 -14.21 20.13
C MET A 1 2.62 -14.24 19.36
N GLU A 2 1.67 -13.37 19.69
CA GLU A 2 0.37 -13.27 19.02
C GLU A 2 0.32 -12.02 18.14
N PRO A 3 -0.15 -12.12 16.88
CA PRO A 3 -0.26 -10.96 16.01
C PRO A 3 -1.36 -10.02 16.51
N LYS A 4 -1.09 -8.71 16.45
CA LYS A 4 -2.03 -7.63 16.81
C LYS A 4 -2.02 -6.58 15.72
N LEU A 5 -3.19 -6.02 15.39
CA LEU A 5 -3.29 -4.90 14.44
C LEU A 5 -2.89 -3.59 15.13
N SER A 6 -2.18 -2.74 14.41
CA SER A 6 -1.71 -1.44 14.87
C SER A 6 -1.76 -0.43 13.72
N ASP A 7 -1.39 0.83 14.02
CA ASP A 7 -1.38 1.94 13.07
C ASP A 7 -2.75 2.27 12.47
N PHE A 8 -3.61 2.86 13.31
CA PHE A 8 -4.95 3.32 12.92
C PHE A 8 -4.95 4.74 12.36
N GLY A 9 -3.82 5.27 11.87
CA GLY A 9 -3.71 6.65 11.38
C GLY A 9 -4.60 6.98 10.18
N LEU A 10 -4.98 5.96 9.41
CA LEU A 10 -5.90 6.07 8.26
C LEU A 10 -7.30 5.51 8.55
N ALA A 11 -7.54 4.98 9.76
CA ALA A 11 -8.81 4.33 10.10
C ALA A 11 -9.98 5.32 9.97
N LYS A 12 -11.11 4.82 9.45
CA LYS A 12 -12.36 5.58 9.34
C LYS A 12 -13.44 4.89 10.15
N THR A 13 -14.24 5.69 10.84
CA THR A 13 -15.45 5.22 11.52
C THR A 13 -16.62 5.35 10.54
N LEU A 14 -17.36 4.26 10.36
CA LEU A 14 -18.61 4.22 9.61
C LEU A 14 -19.78 4.26 10.59
N GLN A 15 -20.85 4.98 10.25
CA GLN A 15 -22.11 4.81 10.95
C GLN A 15 -22.74 3.45 10.59
N MET A 16 -23.66 2.98 11.43
CA MET A 16 -24.24 1.62 11.35
C MET A 16 -24.93 1.32 10.01
N GLU A 17 -25.39 2.36 9.31
CA GLU A 17 -26.08 2.29 8.01
C GLU A 17 -25.16 2.59 6.81
N GLU A 18 -23.94 3.05 7.06
CA GLU A 18 -22.99 3.43 6.03
C GLU A 18 -22.11 2.25 5.63
N THR A 19 -21.96 2.05 4.32
CA THR A 19 -21.11 0.98 3.75
C THR A 19 -19.84 1.52 3.12
N LYS A 20 -19.68 2.85 3.06
CA LYS A 20 -18.57 3.53 2.38
C LYS A 20 -18.29 4.90 3.00
N VAL A 21 -17.04 5.33 2.95
CA VAL A 21 -16.61 6.70 3.25
C VAL A 21 -15.87 7.26 2.03
N PHE A 22 -16.17 8.51 1.65
CA PHE A 22 -15.34 9.24 0.71
C PHE A 22 -14.23 9.96 1.48
N THR A 23 -12.97 9.70 1.11
CA THR A 23 -11.79 10.24 1.79
C THR A 23 -10.68 10.43 0.76
N ASP A 24 -9.74 11.34 1.06
CA ASP A 24 -8.49 11.39 0.33
C ASP A 24 -7.84 10.00 0.32
N VAL A 25 -7.28 9.63 -0.84
CA VAL A 25 -6.66 8.32 -1.04
C VAL A 25 -5.37 8.26 -0.23
N GLY A 26 -5.27 7.28 0.68
CA GLY A 26 -4.08 7.04 1.49
C GLY A 26 -3.87 5.56 1.72
N GLY A 27 -2.60 5.13 1.75
CA GLY A 27 -2.23 3.74 1.98
C GLY A 27 -0.83 3.42 1.47
N THR A 28 -0.43 2.16 1.63
CA THR A 28 0.86 1.68 1.11
C THR A 28 0.67 1.08 -0.28
N ILE A 29 1.41 1.59 -1.27
CA ILE A 29 1.39 1.09 -2.65
C ILE A 29 1.65 -0.43 -2.66
N GLY A 30 0.82 -1.16 -3.40
CA GLY A 30 0.85 -2.63 -3.49
C GLY A 30 -0.20 -3.33 -2.64
N TYR A 31 -0.68 -2.69 -1.57
CA TYR A 31 -1.73 -3.22 -0.69
C TYR A 31 -3.08 -2.52 -0.90
N MET A 32 -3.09 -1.39 -1.62
CA MET A 32 -4.28 -0.57 -1.81
C MET A 32 -5.27 -1.19 -2.80
N ASP A 33 -6.55 -1.18 -2.42
CA ASP A 33 -7.68 -1.55 -3.26
C ASP A 33 -7.79 -0.65 -4.50
N PRO A 34 -7.80 -1.20 -5.73
CA PRO A 34 -7.88 -0.42 -6.96
C PRO A 34 -9.19 0.39 -7.09
N GLU A 35 -10.30 -0.08 -6.53
CA GLU A 35 -11.56 0.67 -6.56
C GLU A 35 -11.50 1.88 -5.62
N TYR A 36 -10.88 1.72 -4.45
CA TYR A 36 -10.62 2.83 -3.54
C TYR A 36 -9.71 3.88 -4.19
N ILE A 37 -8.62 3.47 -4.85
CA ILE A 37 -7.70 4.39 -5.55
C ILE A 37 -8.45 5.20 -6.63
N THR A 38 -9.33 4.54 -7.37
CA THR A 38 -9.98 5.14 -8.55
C THR A 38 -11.13 6.08 -8.16
N HIS A 39 -11.90 5.73 -7.13
CA HIS A 39 -13.14 6.41 -6.81
C HIS A 39 -13.11 7.15 -5.46
N SER A 40 -11.97 7.14 -4.77
CA SER A 40 -11.80 7.68 -3.40
C SER A 40 -12.83 7.12 -2.40
N LYS A 41 -13.38 5.93 -2.70
CA LYS A 41 -14.45 5.28 -1.95
C LYS A 41 -13.87 4.16 -1.11
N LEU A 42 -13.64 4.44 0.16
CA LEU A 42 -13.15 3.46 1.13
C LEU A 42 -14.31 2.61 1.66
N THR A 43 -14.15 1.29 1.71
CA THR A 43 -15.15 0.34 2.24
C THR A 43 -14.46 -0.76 3.04
N CYS A 44 -15.23 -1.59 3.77
CA CYS A 44 -14.67 -2.80 4.41
C CYS A 44 -14.03 -3.77 3.40
N ALA A 45 -14.46 -3.76 2.12
CA ALA A 45 -13.84 -4.58 1.08
C ALA A 45 -12.41 -4.14 0.76
N SER A 46 -12.09 -2.86 0.98
CA SER A 46 -10.74 -2.33 0.80
C SER A 46 -9.77 -2.92 1.83
N ASP A 47 -10.21 -3.10 3.08
CA ASP A 47 -9.43 -3.80 4.12
C ASP A 47 -9.24 -5.28 3.77
N ILE A 48 -10.30 -5.95 3.29
CA ILE A 48 -10.25 -7.36 2.85
C ILE A 48 -9.25 -7.55 1.71
N TYR A 49 -9.26 -6.66 0.72
CA TYR A 49 -8.30 -6.69 -0.39
C TYR A 49 -6.86 -6.61 0.13
N SER A 50 -6.57 -5.60 0.96
CA SER A 50 -5.23 -5.39 1.51
C SER A 50 -4.74 -6.56 2.37
N PHE A 51 -5.63 -7.15 3.17
CA PHE A 51 -5.34 -8.35 3.94
C PHE A 51 -5.04 -9.55 3.04
N GLY A 52 -5.78 -9.72 1.94
CA GLY A 52 -5.48 -10.75 0.93
C GLY A 52 -4.08 -10.63 0.36
N VAL A 53 -3.61 -9.41 0.08
CA VAL A 53 -2.23 -9.15 -0.34
C VAL A 53 -1.22 -9.55 0.74
N VAL A 54 -1.48 -9.24 2.02
CA VAL A 54 -0.63 -9.68 3.15
C VAL A 54 -0.56 -11.21 3.23
N VAL A 55 -1.68 -11.91 3.08
CA VAL A 55 -1.69 -13.39 3.06
C VAL A 55 -0.83 -13.92 1.91
N LEU A 56 -0.98 -13.39 0.70
CA LEU A 56 -0.16 -13.77 -0.45
C LEU A 56 1.33 -13.48 -0.22
N GLN A 57 1.65 -12.35 0.40
CA GLN A 57 3.02 -11.99 0.77
C GLN A 57 3.63 -13.01 1.73
N LEU A 58 2.89 -13.38 2.78
CA LEU A 58 3.33 -14.37 3.76
C LEU A 58 3.52 -15.76 3.14
N LEU A 59 2.58 -16.21 2.31
CA LEU A 59 2.65 -17.50 1.65
C LEU A 59 3.77 -17.59 0.61
N SER A 60 4.02 -16.50 -0.13
CA SER A 60 5.07 -16.47 -1.15
C SER A 60 6.46 -16.21 -0.59
N GLY A 61 6.56 -15.55 0.58
CA GLY A 61 7.82 -15.07 1.14
C GLY A 61 8.49 -13.98 0.30
N ARG A 62 7.77 -13.36 -0.65
CA ARG A 62 8.28 -12.34 -1.58
C ARG A 62 7.78 -10.96 -1.19
N LYS A 63 8.47 -9.91 -1.64
CA LYS A 63 7.97 -8.53 -1.51
C LYS A 63 6.76 -8.33 -2.42
N VAL A 64 5.77 -7.57 -1.96
CA VAL A 64 4.57 -7.24 -2.75
C VAL A 64 4.93 -6.41 -3.98
N ILE A 65 5.88 -5.49 -3.82
CA ILE A 65 6.45 -4.73 -4.94
C ILE A 65 7.97 -4.84 -4.91
N GLU A 66 8.54 -5.33 -6.01
CA GLU A 66 9.96 -5.20 -6.33
C GLU A 66 10.14 -3.94 -7.17
N LEU A 67 10.16 -2.78 -6.51
CA LEU A 67 10.71 -1.59 -7.16
C LEU A 67 12.22 -1.73 -7.07
N ASP A 68 12.87 -1.82 -8.23
CA ASP A 68 14.28 -1.47 -8.36
C ASP A 68 14.41 0.03 -8.04
N ILE A 69 14.36 0.36 -6.75
CA ILE A 69 14.72 1.69 -6.28
C ILE A 69 16.21 1.76 -6.51
N VAL A 70 16.60 2.22 -7.70
CA VAL A 70 17.96 2.71 -7.95
C VAL A 70 18.17 3.79 -6.88
N PRO A 71 19.09 3.59 -5.92
CA PRO A 71 19.35 4.59 -4.91
C PRO A 71 19.64 5.91 -5.62
N ARG A 72 19.08 7.02 -5.14
CA ARG A 72 19.30 8.35 -5.75
C ARG A 72 20.80 8.65 -5.95
N ASP A 73 21.65 8.10 -5.08
CA ASP A 73 23.11 8.18 -5.13
C ASP A 73 23.76 7.44 -6.31
N SER A 74 23.05 6.49 -6.91
CA SER A 74 23.50 5.73 -8.09
C SER A 74 23.26 6.49 -9.39
N LEU A 75 22.36 7.48 -9.41
CA LEU A 75 22.13 8.35 -10.56
C LEU A 75 23.28 9.36 -10.76
N THR A 76 23.88 9.85 -9.67
CA THR A 76 25.03 10.77 -9.73
C THR A 76 26.30 10.09 -10.22
N LYS A 77 26.54 8.82 -9.84
CA LYS A 77 27.72 8.06 -10.32
C LYS A 77 27.63 7.69 -11.80
N LYS A 78 26.45 7.31 -12.31
CA LYS A 78 26.28 6.93 -13.72
C LYS A 78 26.46 8.10 -14.70
N THR A 79 26.13 9.32 -14.31
CA THR A 79 26.32 10.51 -15.17
C THR A 79 27.79 10.94 -15.24
N PHE A 80 28.56 10.74 -14.16
CA PHE A 80 29.99 11.08 -14.13
C PHE A 80 30.87 10.09 -14.90
N LEU A 81 30.48 8.82 -15.01
CA LEU A 81 31.23 7.80 -15.76
C LEU A 81 30.97 7.81 -17.28
N ARG A 82 30.08 8.68 -17.77
CA ARG A 82 29.77 8.80 -19.21
C ARG A 82 30.57 9.89 -19.94
N HIS A 83 31.41 10.64 -19.23
CA HIS A 83 32.17 11.78 -19.78
C HIS A 83 33.69 11.73 -19.47
N ASN A 84 34.29 10.53 -19.36
CA ASN A 84 35.75 10.36 -19.49
C ASN A 84 36.04 9.31 -20.56
#